data_AF-A0A6G9YLY3-F1
#
_entry.id   AF-A0A6G9YLY3-F1
#
_cell.length_a   1.000
_cell.length_b   1.000
_cell.length_c   1.000
_cell.angle_alpha   90.00
_cell.angle_beta   90.00
_cell.angle_gamma   90.00
#
_symmetry.space_group_name_H-M   'P 1'
#
loop_
_entity.id
_entity.type
_entity.pdbx_description
1 polymer ?
#
loop_
_entity_poly.entity_id
_entity_poly.type
_entity_poly.pdbx_seq_one_letter_code
_entity_poly.pdbx_strand_id
1 'polypeptide(L)'
;MTWGRLGDRLHRAALLLAVVTVVVGGLGIAALTWWLLWWAFGAKAETPNQVDLTKIALSVAAGVGGAVALVVAYRRQRDLERGRFAELFGAAAKQLGDTDVAVRVAGVFAMAGVADEFSAPGRRQQCIDVLCGYLRLPYEPDDGANHLVSRKESRPDEDGSVERVYQYRQNDHEVRRTIVRVIAAHLRRSADISWSHCDFDFTGAVLEKAEFQSAVFAGRHTHFTGCRFLGPTSFEYTTFEGSHTTFRGAVFRDGAVTFDNALFGSARAEKVEIQALGTTFDEAVFESSASFEKCVFRGPRTSFLGARFAGPRTAFLEAKFRADRTCFERATLDGEHVTFHSAEFNGGQVVFAGAQFYAGMITFDEARFGAPNRLRGKGSRETDFRKAEFHGSLTFARTVLGGRSVDFTEADFFGEISFEHTRFAAGEIRFDRPKAWVGTHFDWDDNPIRKPTAVKPNPWPPTPTELRR
;
A
#
# COMPACT_ATOMS: atom_id res chain seq x y z
N MET A 1 -35.20 6.00 33.62
CA MET A 1 -36.35 5.40 32.88
C MET A 1 -36.85 6.25 31.68
N THR A 2 -36.01 7.01 30.99
CA THR A 2 -36.45 7.92 29.90
C THR A 2 -35.82 7.64 28.53
N TRP A 3 -34.94 6.64 28.41
CA TRP A 3 -34.28 6.30 27.14
C TRP A 3 -35.11 5.40 26.20
N GLY A 4 -36.10 4.67 26.73
CA GLY A 4 -36.96 3.79 25.91
C GLY A 4 -37.97 4.52 25.02
N ARG A 5 -38.39 5.75 25.37
CA ARG A 5 -39.41 6.51 24.62
C ARG A 5 -38.85 7.28 23.42
N LEU A 6 -37.54 7.54 23.37
CA LEU A 6 -36.91 8.28 22.27
C LEU A 6 -36.62 7.36 21.07
N GLY A 7 -36.14 6.14 21.33
CA GLY A 7 -35.90 5.13 20.29
C GLY A 7 -37.18 4.75 19.54
N ASP A 8 -38.30 4.67 20.26
CA ASP A 8 -39.61 4.30 19.71
C ASP A 8 -40.17 5.34 18.74
N ARG A 9 -39.92 6.65 19.00
CA ARG A 9 -40.34 7.75 18.11
C ARG A 9 -39.51 7.80 16.83
N LEU A 10 -38.20 7.58 16.94
CA LEU A 10 -37.31 7.50 15.77
C LEU A 10 -37.64 6.29 14.89
N HIS A 11 -38.00 5.16 15.50
CA HIS A 11 -38.42 3.96 14.79
C HIS A 11 -39.72 4.18 13.99
N ARG A 12 -40.73 4.81 14.61
CA ARG A 12 -42.00 5.16 13.96
C ARG A 12 -41.81 6.18 12.84
N ALA A 13 -40.99 7.21 13.04
CA ALA A 13 -40.71 8.22 12.02
C ALA A 13 -40.00 7.62 10.79
N ALA A 14 -39.02 6.73 11.00
CA ALA A 14 -38.32 6.06 9.91
C ALA A 14 -39.22 5.09 9.14
N LEU A 15 -40.19 4.45 9.81
CA LEU A 15 -41.14 3.53 9.18
C LEU A 15 -42.17 4.29 8.34
N LEU A 16 -42.68 5.41 8.86
CA LEU A 16 -43.54 6.33 8.11
C LEU A 16 -42.84 6.87 6.85
N LEU A 17 -41.59 7.32 6.96
CA LEU A 17 -40.83 7.82 5.80
C LEU A 17 -40.66 6.77 4.71
N ALA A 18 -40.29 5.54 5.07
CA ALA A 18 -40.11 4.45 4.10
C ALA A 18 -41.42 4.10 3.39
N VAL A 19 -42.52 4.01 4.15
CA VAL A 19 -43.86 3.76 3.59
C VAL A 19 -44.28 4.89 2.66
N VAL A 20 -44.09 6.15 3.07
CA VAL A 20 -44.39 7.33 2.24
C VAL A 20 -43.60 7.28 0.94
N THR A 21 -42.30 6.98 0.95
CA THR A 21 -41.51 6.86 -0.29
C THR A 21 -42.01 5.77 -1.24
N VAL A 22 -42.41 4.60 -0.71
CA VAL A 22 -42.95 3.52 -1.57
C VAL A 22 -44.32 3.89 -2.13
N VAL A 23 -45.19 4.50 -1.31
CA VAL A 23 -46.52 4.93 -1.75
C VAL A 23 -46.42 6.05 -2.79
N VAL A 24 -45.60 7.07 -2.55
CA VAL A 24 -45.38 8.18 -3.49
C VAL A 24 -44.73 7.68 -4.78
N GLY A 25 -43.75 6.77 -4.69
CA GLY A 25 -43.16 6.12 -5.87
C GLY A 25 -44.18 5.33 -6.68
N GLY A 26 -45.05 4.56 -6.02
CA GLY A 26 -46.14 3.81 -6.66
C GLY A 26 -47.17 4.72 -7.33
N LEU A 27 -47.56 5.82 -6.66
CA LEU A 27 -48.45 6.85 -7.23
C LEU A 27 -47.82 7.54 -8.44
N GLY A 28 -46.51 7.81 -8.40
CA GLY A 28 -45.76 8.36 -9.52
C GLY A 28 -45.75 7.43 -10.73
N ILE A 29 -45.53 6.13 -10.53
CA ILE A 29 -45.62 5.12 -11.60
C ILE A 29 -47.05 5.09 -12.18
N ALA A 30 -48.08 5.07 -11.33
CA ALA A 30 -49.48 5.07 -11.78
C ALA A 30 -49.81 6.31 -12.62
N ALA A 31 -49.42 7.50 -12.16
CA ALA A 31 -49.60 8.75 -12.89
C ALA A 31 -48.88 8.75 -14.25
N LEU A 32 -47.66 8.20 -14.29
CA LEU A 32 -46.86 8.10 -15.51
C LEU A 32 -47.47 7.10 -16.51
N THR A 33 -47.96 5.95 -16.03
CA THR A 33 -48.69 5.00 -16.88
C THR A 33 -49.99 5.58 -17.44
N TRP A 34 -50.73 6.34 -16.63
CA TRP A 34 -51.93 7.04 -17.09
C TRP A 34 -51.61 8.09 -18.16
N TRP A 35 -50.57 8.89 -17.93
CA TRP A 35 -50.11 9.90 -18.88
C TRP A 35 -49.70 9.27 -20.23
N LEU A 36 -48.99 8.14 -20.19
CA LEU A 36 -48.63 7.39 -21.40
C LEU A 36 -49.85 6.83 -22.14
N LEU A 37 -50.84 6.26 -21.42
CA LEU A 37 -52.06 5.74 -22.03
C LEU A 37 -52.91 6.85 -22.67
N TRP A 38 -53.00 8.01 -22.01
CA TRP A 38 -53.68 9.18 -22.53
C TRP A 38 -53.00 9.71 -23.81
N TRP A 39 -51.66 9.85 -23.78
CA TRP A 39 -50.88 10.37 -24.89
C TRP A 39 -50.82 9.42 -26.09
N ALA A 40 -50.65 8.11 -25.85
CA ALA A 40 -50.47 7.12 -26.92
C ALA A 40 -51.79 6.60 -27.50
N PHE A 41 -52.86 6.52 -26.71
CA PHE A 41 -54.10 5.85 -27.10
C PHE A 41 -55.36 6.73 -26.99
N GLY A 42 -55.23 8.01 -26.60
CA GLY A 42 -56.36 8.95 -26.55
C GLY A 42 -57.45 8.59 -25.54
N ALA A 43 -57.10 7.83 -24.49
CA ALA A 43 -58.03 7.39 -23.46
C ALA A 43 -58.74 8.57 -22.78
N LYS A 44 -60.08 8.62 -22.80
CA LYS A 44 -60.86 9.67 -22.10
C LYS A 44 -61.34 9.17 -20.74
N ALA A 45 -61.27 10.02 -19.71
CA ALA A 45 -61.76 9.69 -18.38
C ALA A 45 -63.30 9.77 -18.36
N GLU A 46 -63.97 8.63 -18.30
CA GLU A 46 -65.39 8.57 -17.94
C GLU A 46 -65.54 8.75 -16.43
N THR A 47 -66.62 9.41 -15.99
CA THR A 47 -66.91 9.60 -14.55
C THR A 47 -67.20 8.25 -13.91
N PRO A 48 -66.39 7.80 -12.94
CA PRO A 48 -66.52 6.45 -12.38
C PRO A 48 -67.81 6.30 -11.56
N ASN A 49 -68.53 5.20 -11.78
CA ASN A 49 -69.70 4.84 -10.98
C ASN A 49 -69.28 4.39 -9.56
N GLN A 50 -70.23 4.33 -8.62
CA GLN A 50 -69.94 3.94 -7.22
C GLN A 50 -69.17 2.61 -7.12
N VAL A 51 -69.48 1.64 -7.97
CA VAL A 51 -68.79 0.33 -8.02
C VAL A 51 -67.32 0.49 -8.42
N ASP A 52 -67.01 1.36 -9.38
CA ASP A 52 -65.62 1.56 -9.85
C ASP A 52 -64.80 2.33 -8.82
N LEU A 53 -65.40 3.28 -8.12
CA LEU A 53 -64.79 3.93 -6.95
C LEU A 53 -64.41 2.91 -5.87
N THR A 54 -65.29 1.95 -5.56
CA THR A 54 -64.96 0.90 -4.58
C THR A 54 -63.83 -0.01 -5.05
N LYS A 55 -63.81 -0.41 -6.33
CA LYS A 55 -62.73 -1.24 -6.90
C LYS A 55 -61.39 -0.53 -6.88
N ILE A 56 -61.35 0.76 -7.25
CA ILE A 56 -60.15 1.59 -7.20
C ILE A 56 -59.67 1.70 -5.75
N ALA A 57 -60.55 2.05 -4.81
CA ALA A 57 -60.20 2.16 -3.39
C ALA A 57 -59.63 0.84 -2.83
N LEU A 58 -60.23 -0.30 -3.18
CA LEU A 58 -59.79 -1.62 -2.72
C LEU A 58 -58.43 -2.02 -3.32
N SER A 59 -58.19 -1.71 -4.60
CA SER A 59 -56.91 -1.94 -5.28
C SER A 59 -55.78 -1.08 -4.71
N VAL A 60 -56.05 0.19 -4.40
CA VAL A 60 -55.09 1.10 -3.76
C VAL A 60 -54.79 0.64 -2.34
N ALA A 61 -55.81 0.28 -1.56
CA ALA A 61 -55.62 -0.24 -0.21
C ALA A 61 -54.79 -1.54 -0.21
N ALA A 62 -55.07 -2.45 -1.14
CA ALA A 62 -54.28 -3.67 -1.33
C ALA A 62 -52.84 -3.37 -1.74
N GLY A 63 -52.62 -2.42 -2.66
CA GLY A 63 -51.28 -2.01 -3.10
C GLY A 63 -50.45 -1.39 -1.97
N VAL A 64 -51.04 -0.50 -1.18
CA VAL A 64 -50.39 0.08 0.01
C VAL A 64 -50.11 -1.00 1.05
N GLY A 65 -51.07 -1.89 1.31
CA GLY A 65 -50.90 -3.02 2.23
C GLY A 65 -49.73 -3.93 1.83
N GLY A 66 -49.63 -4.28 0.54
CA GLY A 66 -48.54 -5.07 -0.02
C GLY A 66 -47.17 -4.37 0.09
N ALA A 67 -47.12 -3.08 -0.21
CA ALA A 67 -45.90 -2.26 -0.06
C ALA A 67 -45.41 -2.21 1.39
N VAL A 68 -46.32 -1.98 2.35
CA VAL A 68 -45.97 -2.00 3.79
C VAL A 68 -45.46 -3.36 4.21
N ALA A 69 -46.14 -4.45 3.80
CA ALA A 69 -45.72 -5.81 4.11
C ALA A 69 -44.30 -6.11 3.58
N LEU A 70 -43.98 -5.70 2.35
CA LEU A 70 -42.65 -5.86 1.76
C LEU A 70 -41.57 -5.09 2.54
N VAL A 71 -41.84 -3.83 2.89
CA VAL A 71 -40.90 -3.00 3.66
C VAL A 71 -40.67 -3.58 5.05
N VAL A 72 -41.72 -4.06 5.72
CA VAL A 72 -41.62 -4.69 7.04
C VAL A 72 -40.86 -6.00 6.95
N ALA A 73 -41.13 -6.84 5.95
CA ALA A 73 -40.40 -8.09 5.72
C ALA A 73 -38.91 -7.82 5.44
N TYR A 74 -38.59 -6.86 4.58
CA TYR A 74 -37.22 -6.46 4.27
C TYR A 74 -36.47 -5.91 5.49
N ARG A 75 -37.10 -5.03 6.28
CA ARG A 75 -36.50 -4.52 7.52
C ARG A 75 -36.29 -5.62 8.55
N ARG A 76 -37.29 -6.48 8.74
CA ARG A 76 -37.19 -7.62 9.67
C ARG A 76 -36.07 -8.55 9.26
N GLN A 77 -35.93 -8.84 7.97
CA GLN A 77 -34.80 -9.61 7.45
C GLN A 77 -33.46 -8.91 7.75
N ARG A 78 -33.35 -7.61 7.48
CA ARG A 78 -32.13 -6.83 7.71
C ARG A 78 -31.75 -6.75 9.20
N ASP A 79 -32.73 -6.64 10.10
CA ASP A 79 -32.50 -6.60 11.54
C ASP A 79 -32.11 -7.98 12.08
N LEU A 80 -32.69 -9.06 11.55
CA LEU A 80 -32.26 -10.45 11.86
C LEU A 80 -30.83 -10.71 11.39
N GLU A 81 -30.47 -10.31 10.17
CA GLU A 81 -29.10 -10.43 9.65
C GLU A 81 -28.10 -9.60 10.47
N ARG A 82 -28.50 -8.41 10.95
CA ARG A 82 -27.68 -7.59 11.85
C ARG A 82 -27.48 -8.27 13.21
N GLY A 83 -28.54 -8.83 13.78
CA GLY A 83 -28.48 -9.58 15.04
C GLY A 83 -27.55 -10.79 14.95
N ARG A 84 -27.73 -11.61 13.90
CA ARG A 84 -26.90 -12.80 13.65
C ARG A 84 -25.43 -12.44 13.44
N PHE A 85 -25.13 -11.39 12.67
CA PHE A 85 -23.75 -10.92 12.51
C PHE A 85 -23.15 -10.50 13.86
N ALA A 86 -23.86 -9.68 14.65
CA ALA A 86 -23.36 -9.22 15.94
C ALA A 86 -23.11 -10.37 16.92
N GLU A 87 -23.95 -11.40 16.90
CA GLU A 87 -23.80 -12.61 17.71
C GLU A 87 -22.55 -13.42 17.30
N LEU A 88 -22.41 -13.76 16.01
CA LEU A 88 -21.27 -14.55 15.51
C LEU A 88 -19.96 -13.79 15.63
N PHE A 89 -19.95 -12.50 15.27
CA PHE A 89 -18.79 -11.62 15.43
C PHE A 89 -18.38 -11.50 16.90
N GLY A 90 -19.34 -11.29 17.81
CA GLY A 90 -19.08 -11.19 19.24
C GLY A 90 -18.53 -12.50 19.83
N ALA A 91 -19.04 -13.65 19.39
CA ALA A 91 -18.55 -14.96 19.80
C ALA A 91 -17.11 -15.22 19.30
N ALA A 92 -16.83 -14.92 18.02
CA ALA A 92 -15.49 -15.05 17.45
C ALA A 92 -14.48 -14.10 18.13
N ALA A 93 -14.86 -12.84 18.37
CA ALA A 93 -14.03 -11.87 19.07
C ALA A 93 -13.73 -12.31 20.51
N LYS A 94 -14.71 -12.90 21.21
CA LYS A 94 -14.51 -13.46 22.55
C LYS A 94 -13.51 -14.62 22.54
N GLN A 95 -13.61 -15.54 21.58
CA GLN A 95 -12.65 -16.64 21.43
C GLN A 95 -11.23 -16.13 21.12
N LEU A 96 -11.10 -15.13 20.25
CA LEU A 96 -9.81 -14.53 19.91
C LEU A 96 -9.14 -13.82 21.11
N GLY A 97 -9.94 -13.32 22.06
CA GLY A 97 -9.48 -12.69 23.30
C GLY A 97 -9.22 -13.64 24.46
N ASP A 98 -9.40 -14.96 24.28
CA ASP A 98 -9.28 -15.94 25.36
C ASP A 98 -7.84 -16.10 25.87
N THR A 99 -7.67 -16.57 27.11
CA THR A 99 -6.36 -16.88 27.69
C THR A 99 -5.74 -18.14 27.10
N ASP A 100 -6.55 -19.09 26.63
CA ASP A 100 -6.09 -20.33 25.99
C ASP A 100 -5.75 -20.09 24.51
N VAL A 101 -4.53 -20.46 24.12
CA VAL A 101 -4.01 -20.37 22.76
C VAL A 101 -4.88 -21.13 21.76
N ALA A 102 -5.34 -22.33 22.11
CA ALA A 102 -6.14 -23.16 21.22
C ALA A 102 -7.49 -22.49 20.92
N VAL A 103 -8.10 -21.87 21.93
CA VAL A 103 -9.35 -21.11 21.79
C VAL A 103 -9.11 -19.85 20.95
N ARG A 104 -7.96 -19.16 21.11
CA ARG A 104 -7.62 -18.02 20.26
C ARG A 104 -7.44 -18.39 18.80
N VAL A 105 -6.73 -19.49 18.51
CA VAL A 105 -6.57 -20.03 17.15
C VAL A 105 -7.93 -20.40 16.55
N ALA A 106 -8.82 -21.05 17.31
CA ALA A 106 -10.19 -21.29 16.88
C ALA A 106 -10.95 -19.98 16.60
N GLY A 107 -10.74 -18.96 17.45
CA GLY A 107 -11.27 -17.61 17.27
C GLY A 107 -10.82 -16.93 15.97
N VAL A 108 -9.58 -17.16 15.52
CA VAL A 108 -9.11 -16.67 14.21
C VAL A 108 -9.93 -17.28 13.07
N PHE A 109 -10.13 -18.59 13.08
CA PHE A 109 -10.92 -19.28 12.05
C PHE A 109 -12.41 -18.92 12.14
N ALA A 110 -12.95 -18.74 13.35
CA ALA A 110 -14.31 -18.27 13.54
C ALA A 110 -14.50 -16.86 12.98
N MET A 111 -13.54 -15.95 13.22
CA MET A 111 -13.57 -14.58 12.71
C MET A 111 -13.47 -14.56 11.17
N ALA A 112 -12.62 -15.41 10.59
CA ALA A 112 -12.54 -15.59 9.15
C ALA A 112 -13.85 -16.12 8.56
N GLY A 113 -14.46 -17.14 9.19
CA GLY A 113 -15.76 -17.66 8.79
C GLY A 113 -16.87 -16.61 8.81
N VAL A 114 -16.87 -15.71 9.82
CA VAL A 114 -17.79 -14.56 9.85
C VAL A 114 -17.50 -13.60 8.69
N ALA A 115 -16.23 -13.32 8.40
CA ALA A 115 -15.83 -12.46 7.28
C ALA A 115 -16.28 -13.03 5.91
N ASP A 116 -16.23 -14.35 5.79
CA ASP A 116 -16.60 -15.10 4.60
C ASP A 116 -18.12 -15.15 4.39
N GLU A 117 -18.86 -15.47 5.44
CA GLU A 117 -20.32 -15.54 5.44
C GLU A 117 -20.97 -14.19 5.10
N PHE A 118 -20.41 -13.09 5.64
CA PHE A 118 -20.98 -11.75 5.49
C PHE A 118 -20.21 -10.90 4.47
N SER A 119 -20.56 -11.05 3.18
CA SER A 119 -19.93 -10.36 2.05
C SER A 119 -20.19 -8.86 1.93
N ALA A 120 -21.07 -8.29 2.77
CA ALA A 120 -21.27 -6.85 2.81
C ALA A 120 -19.93 -6.15 3.14
N PRO A 121 -19.43 -5.22 2.31
CA PRO A 121 -18.05 -4.72 2.41
C PRO A 121 -17.66 -4.26 3.82
N GLY A 122 -18.56 -3.54 4.50
CA GLY A 122 -18.30 -3.06 5.86
C GLY A 122 -18.25 -4.16 6.93
N ARG A 123 -18.93 -5.30 6.76
CA ARG A 123 -18.92 -6.41 7.74
C ARG A 123 -17.64 -7.24 7.62
N ARG A 124 -17.26 -7.59 6.40
CA ARG A 124 -15.99 -8.28 6.14
C ARG A 124 -14.80 -7.44 6.60
N GLN A 125 -14.81 -6.13 6.30
CA GLN A 125 -13.78 -5.21 6.76
C GLN A 125 -13.69 -5.20 8.30
N GLN A 126 -14.81 -5.16 9.03
CA GLN A 126 -14.79 -5.22 10.50
C GLN A 126 -14.11 -6.48 11.05
N CYS A 127 -14.34 -7.65 10.44
CA CYS A 127 -13.67 -8.89 10.84
C CYS A 127 -12.15 -8.81 10.60
N ILE A 128 -11.76 -8.31 9.42
CA ILE A 128 -10.33 -8.11 9.06
C ILE A 128 -9.67 -7.09 9.98
N ASP A 129 -10.37 -6.01 10.34
CA ASP A 129 -9.88 -4.97 11.25
C ASP A 129 -9.58 -5.53 12.64
N VAL A 130 -10.36 -6.51 13.13
CA VAL A 130 -10.09 -7.21 14.40
C VAL A 130 -8.84 -8.08 14.29
N LEU A 131 -8.68 -8.81 13.19
CA LEU A 131 -7.49 -9.64 12.94
C LEU A 131 -6.21 -8.77 12.85
N CYS A 132 -6.27 -7.69 12.07
CA CYS A 132 -5.21 -6.69 11.98
C CYS A 132 -4.98 -5.99 13.34
N GLY A 133 -6.04 -5.65 14.07
CA GLY A 133 -5.98 -5.09 15.41
C GLY A 133 -5.24 -6.00 16.40
N TYR A 134 -5.45 -7.31 16.32
CA TYR A 134 -4.71 -8.29 17.12
C TYR A 134 -3.21 -8.27 16.82
N LEU A 135 -2.82 -8.23 15.53
CA LEU A 135 -1.41 -8.16 15.11
C LEU A 135 -0.71 -6.88 15.58
N ARG A 136 -1.46 -5.80 15.84
CA ARG A 136 -0.93 -4.52 16.34
C ARG A 136 -0.78 -4.47 17.86
N LEU A 137 -1.25 -5.47 18.60
CA LEU A 137 -1.00 -5.54 20.04
C LEU A 137 0.50 -5.69 20.32
N PRO A 138 1.02 -5.13 21.42
CA PRO A 138 2.42 -5.29 21.81
C PRO A 138 2.84 -6.75 21.81
N TYR A 139 4.02 -7.03 21.26
CA TYR A 139 4.53 -8.38 21.10
C TYR A 139 6.05 -8.40 21.13
N GLU A 140 6.58 -9.25 22.01
CA GLU A 140 8.01 -9.50 22.17
C GLU A 140 8.27 -10.97 21.75
N PRO A 141 8.77 -11.20 20.54
CA PRO A 141 8.92 -12.54 19.96
C PRO A 141 9.84 -13.45 20.77
N ASP A 142 10.94 -12.89 21.31
CA ASP A 142 11.92 -13.63 22.13
C ASP A 142 11.32 -14.17 23.44
N ASP A 143 10.33 -13.46 23.99
CA ASP A 143 9.63 -13.84 25.23
C ASP A 143 8.43 -14.77 24.96
N GLY A 144 7.81 -14.66 23.79
CA GLY A 144 6.65 -15.46 23.38
C GLY A 144 6.93 -16.93 23.10
N ALA A 145 8.19 -17.30 22.79
CA ALA A 145 8.59 -18.67 22.43
C ALA A 145 8.77 -19.63 23.64
N ASN A 146 8.92 -19.09 24.85
CA ASN A 146 9.43 -19.84 26.00
C ASN A 146 8.38 -20.16 27.08
N HIS A 147 7.09 -20.19 26.75
CA HIS A 147 5.98 -20.33 27.73
C HIS A 147 6.00 -19.30 28.87
N LEU A 148 6.78 -18.22 28.73
CA LEU A 148 6.87 -17.15 29.73
C LEU A 148 5.52 -16.46 29.82
N VAL A 149 4.94 -16.46 31.02
CA VAL A 149 3.62 -15.87 31.30
C VAL A 149 3.75 -14.50 31.95
N SER A 150 4.87 -14.27 32.64
CA SER A 150 5.17 -12.98 33.25
C SER A 150 6.66 -12.82 33.53
N ARG A 151 7.15 -11.58 33.42
CA ARG A 151 8.48 -11.17 33.88
C ARG A 151 8.32 -10.08 34.93
N LYS A 152 9.07 -10.17 36.03
CA LYS A 152 9.17 -9.09 37.01
C LYS A 152 10.55 -8.45 36.87
N GLU A 153 10.60 -7.16 36.61
CA GLU A 153 11.83 -6.38 36.60
C GLU A 153 11.78 -5.38 37.75
N SER A 154 12.78 -5.40 38.62
CA SER A 154 12.91 -4.41 39.69
C SER A 154 14.01 -3.43 39.30
N ARG A 155 13.63 -2.17 39.04
CA ARG A 155 14.61 -1.10 38.80
C ARG A 155 14.78 -0.26 40.06
N PRO A 156 16.02 0.01 40.49
CA PRO A 156 16.25 1.00 41.53
C PRO A 156 15.87 2.38 41.00
N ASP A 157 14.98 3.07 41.71
CA ASP A 157 14.60 4.47 41.50
C ASP A 157 15.08 5.31 42.69
N GLU A 158 15.15 6.64 42.54
CA GLU A 158 15.76 7.54 43.52
C GLU A 158 15.10 7.47 44.93
N ASP A 159 13.86 7.01 45.03
CA ASP A 159 13.08 6.87 46.29
C ASP A 159 12.68 5.40 46.63
N GLY A 160 13.23 4.39 45.93
CA GLY A 160 12.94 2.97 46.19
C GLY A 160 12.96 2.10 44.92
N SER A 161 12.78 0.78 45.06
CA SER A 161 12.72 -0.11 43.90
C SER A 161 11.33 -0.12 43.26
N VAL A 162 11.22 0.22 41.98
CA VAL A 162 9.97 0.08 41.20
C VAL A 162 9.92 -1.33 40.59
N GLU A 163 9.01 -2.16 41.08
CA GLU A 163 8.68 -3.45 40.46
C GLU A 163 7.75 -3.26 39.25
N ARG A 164 8.22 -3.63 38.05
CA ARG A 164 7.42 -3.71 36.83
C ARG A 164 7.09 -5.17 36.55
N VAL A 165 5.80 -5.50 36.54
CA VAL A 165 5.29 -6.83 36.18
C VAL A 165 4.78 -6.79 34.75
N TYR A 166 5.48 -7.46 33.86
CA TYR A 166 5.07 -7.70 32.48
C TYR A 166 4.29 -9.01 32.43
N GLN A 167 3.06 -9.00 31.90
CA GLN A 167 2.30 -10.21 31.61
C GLN A 167 2.33 -10.47 30.11
N TYR A 168 2.73 -11.68 29.72
CA TYR A 168 2.85 -12.09 28.33
C TYR A 168 1.73 -13.06 27.97
N ARG A 169 1.21 -12.94 26.74
CA ARG A 169 0.31 -13.95 26.18
C ARG A 169 1.14 -15.16 25.77
N GLN A 170 0.88 -16.30 26.38
CA GLN A 170 1.56 -17.55 26.02
C GLN A 170 1.37 -17.86 24.53
N ASN A 171 2.43 -18.29 23.84
CA ASN A 171 2.42 -18.74 22.44
C ASN A 171 1.65 -17.81 21.48
N ASP A 172 1.73 -16.50 21.70
CA ASP A 172 1.06 -15.50 20.84
C ASP A 172 1.57 -15.59 19.38
N HIS A 173 2.81 -16.05 19.19
CA HIS A 173 3.39 -16.37 17.88
C HIS A 173 2.46 -17.24 17.01
N GLU A 174 1.92 -18.34 17.56
CA GLU A 174 1.12 -19.28 16.78
C GLU A 174 -0.22 -18.66 16.34
N VAL A 175 -0.80 -17.82 17.19
CA VAL A 175 -2.03 -17.08 16.85
C VAL A 175 -1.74 -16.08 15.74
N ARG A 176 -0.69 -15.26 15.90
CA ARG A 176 -0.28 -14.24 14.91
C ARG A 176 0.06 -14.86 13.55
N ARG A 177 0.84 -15.95 13.56
CA ARG A 177 1.15 -16.72 12.36
C ARG A 177 -0.10 -17.28 11.70
N THR A 178 -1.06 -17.76 12.49
CA THR A 178 -2.35 -18.23 11.96
C THR A 178 -3.14 -17.09 11.32
N ILE A 179 -3.18 -15.90 11.93
CA ILE A 179 -3.83 -14.73 11.36
C ILE A 179 -3.21 -14.36 10.02
N VAL A 180 -1.88 -14.23 9.95
CA VAL A 180 -1.15 -13.92 8.70
C VAL A 180 -1.44 -14.98 7.63
N ARG A 181 -1.40 -16.27 7.99
CA ARG A 181 -1.70 -17.37 7.06
C ARG A 181 -3.13 -17.32 6.52
N VAL A 182 -4.11 -17.04 7.37
CA VAL A 182 -5.52 -16.88 6.97
C VAL A 182 -5.67 -15.70 6.02
N ILE A 183 -5.10 -14.54 6.35
CA ILE A 183 -5.13 -13.37 5.47
C ILE A 183 -4.47 -13.69 4.13
N ALA A 184 -3.25 -14.23 4.13
CA ALA A 184 -2.52 -14.58 2.92
C ALA A 184 -3.29 -15.57 2.03
N ALA A 185 -3.97 -16.56 2.61
CA ALA A 185 -4.79 -17.51 1.87
C ALA A 185 -5.95 -16.84 1.12
N HIS A 186 -6.66 -15.91 1.76
CA HIS A 186 -7.78 -15.17 1.15
C HIS A 186 -7.36 -14.07 0.16
N LEU A 187 -6.07 -13.71 0.15
CA LEU A 187 -5.51 -12.76 -0.81
C LEU A 187 -5.00 -13.41 -2.09
N ARG A 188 -4.93 -14.75 -2.17
CA ARG A 188 -4.56 -15.44 -3.41
C ARG A 188 -5.66 -15.27 -4.46
N ARG A 189 -5.27 -15.13 -5.72
CA ARG A 189 -6.22 -15.06 -6.86
C ARG A 189 -7.12 -16.29 -6.97
N SER A 190 -6.65 -17.44 -6.49
CA SER A 190 -7.37 -18.72 -6.51
C SER A 190 -8.23 -18.95 -5.26
N ALA A 191 -8.36 -17.98 -4.35
CA ALA A 191 -9.21 -18.13 -3.17
C ALA A 191 -10.69 -18.19 -3.56
N ASP A 192 -11.44 -19.14 -3.00
CA ASP A 192 -12.89 -19.24 -3.22
C ASP A 192 -13.63 -17.98 -2.77
N ILE A 193 -13.17 -17.38 -1.67
CA ILE A 193 -13.65 -16.12 -1.13
C ILE A 193 -12.47 -15.16 -1.05
N SER A 194 -12.46 -14.14 -1.92
CA SER A 194 -11.38 -13.16 -1.95
C SER A 194 -11.60 -12.05 -0.91
N TRP A 195 -10.52 -11.73 -0.19
CA TRP A 195 -10.41 -10.55 0.67
C TRP A 195 -9.59 -9.44 0.00
N SER A 196 -9.23 -9.59 -1.28
CA SER A 196 -8.33 -8.68 -1.99
C SER A 196 -8.80 -7.23 -2.01
N HIS A 197 -10.11 -6.97 -2.01
CA HIS A 197 -10.67 -5.61 -2.02
C HIS A 197 -10.83 -4.97 -0.63
N CYS A 198 -10.43 -5.67 0.43
CA CYS A 198 -10.43 -5.12 1.79
C CYS A 198 -9.15 -4.34 2.06
N ASP A 199 -9.23 -3.40 2.99
CA ASP A 199 -8.09 -2.63 3.48
C ASP A 199 -7.37 -3.41 4.58
N PHE A 200 -6.04 -3.28 4.65
CA PHE A 200 -5.21 -3.96 5.64
C PHE A 200 -4.31 -2.97 6.37
N ASP A 201 -4.45 -2.93 7.69
CA ASP A 201 -3.67 -2.06 8.57
C ASP A 201 -2.83 -2.87 9.55
N PHE A 202 -1.58 -3.14 9.15
CA PHE A 202 -0.58 -3.81 9.99
C PHE A 202 0.28 -2.81 10.77
N THR A 203 -0.09 -1.54 10.89
CA THR A 203 0.77 -0.50 11.47
C THR A 203 1.37 -0.90 12.82
N GLY A 204 2.70 -0.90 12.93
CA GLY A 204 3.44 -1.27 14.13
C GLY A 204 3.44 -2.75 14.46
N ALA A 205 2.89 -3.62 13.61
CA ALA A 205 2.85 -5.04 13.84
C ALA A 205 4.25 -5.67 13.72
N VAL A 206 4.50 -6.70 14.52
CA VAL A 206 5.65 -7.58 14.37
C VAL A 206 5.18 -8.82 13.60
N LEU A 207 5.79 -9.06 12.45
CA LEU A 207 5.43 -10.12 11.52
C LEU A 207 6.63 -11.08 11.36
N GLU A 208 6.47 -12.29 11.89
CA GLU A 208 7.50 -13.33 11.80
C GLU A 208 7.26 -14.23 10.59
N LYS A 209 8.31 -14.42 9.79
CA LYS A 209 8.32 -15.29 8.60
C LYS A 209 7.10 -15.05 7.70
N ALA A 210 6.86 -13.78 7.36
CA ALA A 210 5.65 -13.37 6.66
C ALA A 210 5.65 -13.86 5.20
N GLU A 211 4.62 -14.63 4.85
CA GLU A 211 4.44 -15.22 3.52
C GLU A 211 3.21 -14.61 2.83
N PHE A 212 3.46 -13.69 1.89
CA PHE A 212 2.43 -13.06 1.05
C PHE A 212 2.66 -13.32 -0.44
N GLN A 213 3.42 -14.39 -0.77
CA GLN A 213 3.68 -14.78 -2.15
C GLN A 213 2.36 -14.94 -2.93
N SER A 214 2.29 -14.32 -4.11
CA SER A 214 1.11 -14.30 -5.00
C SER A 214 -0.16 -13.70 -4.39
N ALA A 215 -0.05 -12.96 -3.27
CA ALA A 215 -1.17 -12.22 -2.69
C ALA A 215 -1.55 -11.02 -3.57
N VAL A 216 -2.84 -10.65 -3.56
CA VAL A 216 -3.37 -9.47 -4.25
C VAL A 216 -4.02 -8.54 -3.24
N PHE A 217 -3.37 -7.40 -3.00
CA PHE A 217 -3.87 -6.29 -2.19
C PHE A 217 -4.49 -5.23 -3.11
N ALA A 218 -5.80 -5.30 -3.28
CA ALA A 218 -6.61 -4.41 -4.13
C ALA A 218 -7.56 -3.48 -3.35
N GLY A 219 -7.52 -3.54 -2.01
CA GLY A 219 -8.13 -2.53 -1.15
C GLY A 219 -7.50 -1.16 -1.37
N ARG A 220 -8.16 -0.11 -0.92
CA ARG A 220 -7.67 1.26 -1.06
C ARG A 220 -6.35 1.46 -0.29
N HIS A 221 -6.23 0.82 0.87
CA HIS A 221 -5.14 1.03 1.82
C HIS A 221 -4.49 -0.30 2.22
N THR A 222 -3.16 -0.37 2.09
CA THR A 222 -2.34 -1.46 2.64
C THR A 222 -1.17 -0.86 3.42
N HIS A 223 -1.23 -0.91 4.74
CA HIS A 223 -0.28 -0.26 5.63
C HIS A 223 0.58 -1.29 6.35
N PHE A 224 1.89 -1.21 6.13
CA PHE A 224 2.95 -1.85 6.91
C PHE A 224 3.81 -0.80 7.61
N THR A 225 3.22 0.35 7.97
CA THR A 225 3.95 1.47 8.58
C THR A 225 4.51 1.05 9.93
N GLY A 226 5.82 1.22 10.15
CA GLY A 226 6.48 0.84 11.39
C GLY A 226 6.47 -0.66 11.68
N CYS A 227 6.14 -1.51 10.69
CA CYS A 227 6.18 -2.96 10.88
C CYS A 227 7.60 -3.45 11.12
N ARG A 228 7.73 -4.49 11.96
CA ARG A 228 8.98 -5.23 12.12
C ARG A 228 8.82 -6.60 11.50
N PHE A 229 9.49 -6.83 10.37
CA PHE A 229 9.55 -8.12 9.71
C PHE A 229 10.76 -8.88 10.25
N LEU A 230 10.51 -10.03 10.87
CA LEU A 230 11.52 -10.86 11.49
C LEU A 230 11.62 -12.20 10.77
N GLY A 231 12.82 -12.57 10.35
CA GLY A 231 13.01 -13.78 9.56
C GLY A 231 12.68 -13.58 8.07
N PRO A 232 12.86 -14.64 7.27
CA PRO A 232 12.61 -14.60 5.83
C PRO A 232 11.18 -14.13 5.50
N THR A 233 11.06 -13.10 4.66
CA THR A 233 9.77 -12.50 4.29
C THR A 233 9.63 -12.51 2.77
N SER A 234 8.50 -13.02 2.27
CA SER A 234 8.26 -13.11 0.82
C SER A 234 7.00 -12.37 0.39
N PHE A 235 7.20 -11.43 -0.52
CA PHE A 235 6.20 -10.72 -1.33
C PHE A 235 6.39 -11.05 -2.82
N GLU A 236 6.94 -12.23 -3.14
CA GLU A 236 7.15 -12.64 -4.52
C GLU A 236 5.83 -12.74 -5.28
N TYR A 237 5.80 -12.19 -6.50
CA TYR A 237 4.59 -12.14 -7.33
C TYR A 237 3.39 -11.43 -6.66
N THR A 238 3.59 -10.73 -5.54
CA THR A 238 2.53 -9.98 -4.87
C THR A 238 2.11 -8.79 -5.74
N THR A 239 0.80 -8.55 -5.82
CA THR A 239 0.24 -7.40 -6.51
C THR A 239 -0.41 -6.44 -5.52
N PHE A 240 0.10 -5.21 -5.46
CA PHE A 240 -0.47 -4.09 -4.71
C PHE A 240 -1.20 -3.16 -5.68
N GLU A 241 -2.49 -3.41 -5.94
CA GLU A 241 -3.32 -2.57 -6.81
C GLU A 241 -3.90 -1.35 -6.10
N GLY A 242 -3.92 -1.38 -4.76
CA GLY A 242 -4.43 -0.30 -3.93
C GLY A 242 -3.79 1.05 -4.21
N SER A 243 -4.55 2.12 -3.98
CA SER A 243 -4.09 3.48 -4.25
C SER A 243 -3.03 3.96 -3.25
N HIS A 244 -2.93 3.34 -2.08
CA HIS A 244 -1.90 3.62 -1.08
C HIS A 244 -1.32 2.34 -0.47
N THR A 245 -0.04 2.08 -0.75
CA THR A 245 0.75 1.01 -0.13
C THR A 245 1.95 1.63 0.57
N THR A 246 2.09 1.41 1.88
CA THR A 246 3.18 2.02 2.67
C THR A 246 3.89 0.99 3.52
N PHE A 247 5.22 0.99 3.43
CA PHE A 247 6.18 0.33 4.30
C PHE A 247 7.00 1.38 5.07
N ARG A 248 6.43 2.57 5.28
CA ARG A 248 7.14 3.68 5.92
C ARG A 248 7.68 3.26 7.29
N GLY A 249 8.96 3.46 7.54
CA GLY A 249 9.59 3.11 8.81
C GLY A 249 9.57 1.61 9.12
N ALA A 250 9.26 0.74 8.15
CA ALA A 250 9.31 -0.70 8.35
C ALA A 250 10.76 -1.17 8.48
N VAL A 251 10.99 -2.17 9.33
CA VAL A 251 12.32 -2.75 9.57
C VAL A 251 12.30 -4.22 9.16
N PHE A 252 13.21 -4.60 8.26
CA PHE A 252 13.40 -5.98 7.81
C PHE A 252 14.72 -6.51 8.36
N ARG A 253 14.66 -7.51 9.23
CA ARG A 253 15.84 -8.07 9.91
C ARG A 253 15.70 -9.56 10.15
N ASP A 254 16.83 -10.16 10.51
CA ASP A 254 16.96 -11.59 10.84
C ASP A 254 16.55 -12.54 9.69
N GLY A 255 16.52 -12.05 8.44
CA GLY A 255 16.20 -12.84 7.26
C GLY A 255 16.00 -11.99 5.99
N ALA A 256 16.23 -12.59 4.83
CA ALA A 256 16.08 -11.90 3.56
C ALA A 256 14.61 -11.53 3.27
N VAL A 257 14.40 -10.39 2.60
CA VAL A 257 13.10 -10.00 2.06
C VAL A 257 13.12 -10.03 0.54
N THR A 258 12.14 -10.72 -0.06
CA THR A 258 11.98 -10.80 -1.52
C THR A 258 10.68 -10.15 -1.96
N PHE A 259 10.78 -9.16 -2.85
CA PHE A 259 9.67 -8.55 -3.59
C PHE A 259 9.71 -8.96 -5.06
N ASP A 260 10.41 -10.03 -5.41
CA ASP A 260 10.69 -10.32 -6.82
C ASP A 260 9.40 -10.51 -7.63
N ASN A 261 9.37 -9.92 -8.81
CA ASN A 261 8.19 -9.87 -9.68
C ASN A 261 6.95 -9.20 -9.05
N ALA A 262 7.09 -8.49 -7.93
CA ALA A 262 5.98 -7.75 -7.34
C ALA A 262 5.53 -6.58 -8.25
N LEU A 263 4.23 -6.32 -8.23
CA LEU A 263 3.62 -5.21 -8.94
C LEU A 263 3.06 -4.20 -7.95
N PHE A 264 3.56 -2.97 -8.00
CA PHE A 264 3.12 -1.87 -7.14
C PHE A 264 2.35 -0.83 -7.95
N GLY A 265 1.18 -0.46 -7.45
CA GLY A 265 0.30 0.55 -8.04
C GLY A 265 -0.63 -0.02 -9.12
N SER A 266 -1.84 0.55 -9.18
CA SER A 266 -2.83 0.22 -10.20
C SER A 266 -2.38 0.60 -11.62
N ALA A 267 -2.84 -0.17 -12.61
CA ALA A 267 -2.75 0.22 -14.02
C ALA A 267 -3.72 1.35 -14.39
N ARG A 268 -4.79 1.57 -13.59
CA ARG A 268 -5.74 2.66 -13.81
C ARG A 268 -5.25 3.92 -13.11
N ALA A 269 -5.07 4.99 -13.88
CA ALA A 269 -4.87 6.32 -13.33
C ALA A 269 -6.18 6.78 -12.66
N GLU A 270 -6.21 6.76 -11.32
CA GLU A 270 -7.27 7.46 -10.61
C GLU A 270 -7.10 8.97 -10.84
N LYS A 271 -8.19 9.66 -11.16
CA LYS A 271 -8.20 11.10 -11.53
C LYS A 271 -7.83 12.05 -10.38
N VAL A 272 -7.48 11.53 -9.21
CA VAL A 272 -7.19 12.35 -8.03
C VAL A 272 -5.73 12.14 -7.64
N GLU A 273 -4.87 13.08 -8.07
CA GLU A 273 -3.53 13.26 -7.52
C GLU A 273 -3.66 13.81 -6.09
N ILE A 274 -3.74 12.93 -5.10
CA ILE A 274 -3.39 13.30 -3.73
C ILE A 274 -1.90 12.95 -3.57
N GLN A 275 -1.08 13.91 -3.15
CA GLN A 275 0.36 13.73 -2.93
C GLN A 275 0.71 12.60 -1.93
N ALA A 276 -0.28 12.12 -1.18
CA ALA A 276 -0.19 11.00 -0.24
C ALA A 276 -0.45 9.63 -0.90
N LEU A 277 -0.86 9.53 -2.16
CA LEU A 277 -1.11 8.25 -2.85
C LEU A 277 0.18 7.71 -3.50
N GLY A 278 0.25 6.39 -3.69
CA GLY A 278 1.39 5.69 -4.26
C GLY A 278 2.00 4.64 -3.34
N THR A 279 3.21 4.20 -3.72
CA THR A 279 3.99 3.20 -2.97
C THR A 279 5.13 3.88 -2.23
N THR A 280 5.25 3.65 -0.92
CA THR A 280 6.29 4.27 -0.10
C THR A 280 7.03 3.25 0.75
N PHE A 281 8.34 3.38 0.80
CA PHE A 281 9.31 2.70 1.67
C PHE A 281 10.14 3.76 2.42
N ASP A 282 9.54 4.95 2.64
CA ASP A 282 10.22 6.07 3.26
C ASP A 282 10.69 5.67 4.67
N GLU A 283 11.94 5.98 5.02
CA GLU A 283 12.54 5.64 6.33
C GLU A 283 12.56 4.11 6.62
N ALA A 284 12.30 3.25 5.63
CA ALA A 284 12.39 1.80 5.81
C ALA A 284 13.86 1.36 5.95
N VAL A 285 14.10 0.36 6.79
CA VAL A 285 15.44 -0.17 7.07
C VAL A 285 15.51 -1.64 6.70
N PHE A 286 16.40 -1.98 5.77
CA PHE A 286 16.71 -3.34 5.36
C PHE A 286 18.06 -3.75 5.96
N GLU A 287 18.03 -4.38 7.14
CA GLU A 287 19.24 -4.87 7.83
C GLU A 287 19.74 -6.19 7.22
N SER A 288 18.86 -6.90 6.51
CA SER A 288 19.15 -8.14 5.78
C SER A 288 19.01 -7.94 4.27
N SER A 289 19.40 -8.94 3.47
CA SER A 289 19.31 -8.85 2.01
C SER A 289 17.90 -8.50 1.53
N ALA A 290 17.82 -7.56 0.60
CA ALA A 290 16.57 -7.08 0.03
C ALA A 290 16.57 -7.24 -1.49
N SER A 291 15.56 -7.92 -2.02
CA SER A 291 15.42 -8.21 -3.44
C SER A 291 14.17 -7.58 -4.00
N PHE A 292 14.31 -6.82 -5.08
CA PHE A 292 13.25 -6.17 -5.87
C PHE A 292 13.39 -6.54 -7.34
N GLU A 293 13.89 -7.74 -7.64
CA GLU A 293 14.18 -8.14 -9.01
C GLU A 293 12.90 -8.17 -9.83
N LYS A 294 12.94 -7.59 -11.03
CA LYS A 294 11.79 -7.55 -11.96
C LYS A 294 10.54 -6.92 -11.35
N CYS A 295 10.67 -6.17 -10.25
CA CYS A 295 9.58 -5.37 -9.69
C CYS A 295 9.08 -4.35 -10.71
N VAL A 296 7.79 -4.04 -10.68
CA VAL A 296 7.23 -2.95 -11.47
C VAL A 296 6.52 -1.97 -10.56
N PHE A 297 7.03 -0.73 -10.52
CA PHE A 297 6.46 0.36 -9.74
C PHE A 297 5.67 1.31 -10.65
N ARG A 298 4.40 1.53 -10.33
CA ARG A 298 3.46 2.37 -11.10
C ARG A 298 2.71 3.33 -10.18
N GLY A 299 1.87 4.16 -10.80
CA GLY A 299 1.05 5.14 -10.11
C GLY A 299 1.73 6.50 -9.99
N PRO A 300 1.20 7.39 -9.15
CA PRO A 300 1.67 8.78 -9.09
C PRO A 300 3.06 8.90 -8.44
N ARG A 301 3.41 7.99 -7.51
CA ARG A 301 4.65 8.08 -6.74
C ARG A 301 5.19 6.71 -6.32
N THR A 302 6.50 6.58 -6.37
CA THR A 302 7.29 5.55 -5.70
C THR A 302 8.40 6.24 -4.90
N SER A 303 8.49 5.93 -3.61
CA SER A 303 9.35 6.68 -2.69
C SER A 303 10.14 5.75 -1.76
N PHE A 304 11.43 6.02 -1.64
CA PHE A 304 12.41 5.40 -0.76
C PHE A 304 13.17 6.51 -0.01
N LEU A 305 12.47 7.60 0.34
CA LEU A 305 13.07 8.78 0.98
C LEU A 305 13.68 8.36 2.31
N GLY A 306 14.99 8.56 2.49
CA GLY A 306 15.68 8.18 3.73
C GLY A 306 15.68 6.68 4.02
N ALA A 307 15.35 5.83 3.04
CA ALA A 307 15.44 4.38 3.21
C ALA A 307 16.90 3.95 3.36
N ARG A 308 17.16 2.94 4.20
CA ARG A 308 18.50 2.41 4.44
C ARG A 308 18.59 0.94 4.04
N PHE A 309 19.55 0.64 3.17
CA PHE A 309 19.84 -0.69 2.65
C PHE A 309 21.19 -1.19 3.18
N ALA A 310 21.19 -1.67 4.42
CA ALA A 310 22.38 -2.11 5.16
C ALA A 310 22.68 -3.61 5.01
N GLY A 311 21.72 -4.39 4.51
CA GLY A 311 21.91 -5.80 4.24
C GLY A 311 23.01 -6.08 3.21
N PRO A 312 23.63 -7.27 3.23
CA PRO A 312 24.81 -7.55 2.41
C PRO A 312 24.53 -7.50 0.91
N ARG A 313 23.27 -7.73 0.49
CA ARG A 313 22.87 -7.66 -0.92
C ARG A 313 21.57 -6.88 -1.08
N THR A 314 21.57 -5.90 -1.98
CA THR A 314 20.36 -5.20 -2.42
C THR A 314 20.25 -5.27 -3.94
N ALA A 315 19.17 -5.85 -4.45
CA ALA A 315 18.98 -6.08 -5.88
C ALA A 315 17.74 -5.35 -6.42
N PHE A 316 17.94 -4.50 -7.42
CA PHE A 316 16.91 -3.91 -8.27
C PHE A 316 17.09 -4.38 -9.73
N LEU A 317 17.60 -5.61 -9.91
CA LEU A 317 17.86 -6.21 -11.21
C LEU A 317 16.59 -6.20 -12.08
N GLU A 318 16.67 -5.62 -13.28
CA GLU A 318 15.53 -5.51 -14.22
C GLU A 318 14.27 -4.83 -13.63
N ALA A 319 14.40 -4.09 -12.53
CA ALA A 319 13.28 -3.38 -11.91
C ALA A 319 12.81 -2.21 -12.81
N LYS A 320 11.50 -1.99 -12.84
CA LYS A 320 10.86 -1.00 -13.73
C LYS A 320 10.15 0.07 -12.91
N PHE A 321 10.79 1.23 -12.79
CA PHE A 321 10.24 2.42 -12.16
C PHE A 321 9.46 3.26 -13.18
N ARG A 322 8.14 3.05 -13.24
CA ARG A 322 7.21 3.70 -14.17
C ARG A 322 6.29 4.72 -13.50
N ALA A 323 6.39 4.88 -12.18
CA ALA A 323 5.62 5.89 -11.45
C ALA A 323 5.99 7.31 -11.89
N ASP A 324 5.05 8.25 -11.86
CA ASP A 324 5.30 9.62 -12.36
C ASP A 324 6.44 10.32 -11.62
N ARG A 325 6.60 10.05 -10.32
CA ARG A 325 7.77 10.44 -9.53
C ARG A 325 8.39 9.24 -8.80
N THR A 326 9.68 9.02 -9.02
CA THR A 326 10.50 8.04 -8.29
C THR A 326 11.53 8.79 -7.43
N CYS A 327 11.57 8.51 -6.13
CA CYS A 327 12.40 9.24 -5.17
C CYS A 327 13.23 8.28 -4.30
N PHE A 328 14.54 8.48 -4.29
CA PHE A 328 15.57 7.87 -3.44
C PHE A 328 16.35 8.98 -2.70
N GLU A 329 15.73 10.14 -2.51
CA GLU A 329 16.37 11.26 -1.83
C GLU A 329 16.84 10.84 -0.44
N ARG A 330 18.09 11.16 -0.09
CA ARG A 330 18.72 10.78 1.18
C ARG A 330 18.68 9.28 1.52
N ALA A 331 18.43 8.41 0.53
CA ALA A 331 18.54 6.97 0.73
C ALA A 331 20.02 6.60 0.95
N THR A 332 20.27 5.64 1.85
CA THR A 332 21.61 5.15 2.15
C THR A 332 21.71 3.71 1.68
N LEU A 333 22.66 3.43 0.80
CA LEU A 333 22.96 2.11 0.26
C LEU A 333 24.37 1.72 0.76
N ASP A 334 24.42 1.09 1.93
CA ASP A 334 25.63 0.80 2.71
C ASP A 334 25.95 -0.71 2.83
N GLY A 335 25.20 -1.56 2.12
CA GLY A 335 25.45 -3.00 2.02
C GLY A 335 26.78 -3.36 1.33
N GLU A 336 27.04 -4.66 1.12
CA GLU A 336 28.26 -5.08 0.43
C GLU A 336 28.13 -4.94 -1.10
N HIS A 337 26.98 -5.37 -1.63
CA HIS A 337 26.68 -5.37 -3.06
C HIS A 337 25.30 -4.77 -3.34
N VAL A 338 25.25 -3.74 -4.18
CA VAL A 338 24.01 -3.11 -4.63
C VAL A 338 23.98 -3.11 -6.15
N THR A 339 22.89 -3.60 -6.73
CA THR A 339 22.76 -3.62 -8.20
C THR A 339 21.44 -3.05 -8.68
N PHE A 340 21.53 -2.19 -9.68
CA PHE A 340 20.45 -1.68 -10.52
C PHE A 340 20.64 -2.18 -11.97
N HIS A 341 21.31 -3.34 -12.15
CA HIS A 341 21.61 -3.84 -13.48
C HIS A 341 20.34 -3.98 -14.32
N SER A 342 20.37 -3.48 -15.55
CA SER A 342 19.21 -3.48 -16.46
C SER A 342 17.93 -2.82 -15.89
N ALA A 343 18.03 -2.00 -14.84
CA ALA A 343 16.87 -1.29 -14.28
C ALA A 343 16.39 -0.16 -15.21
N GLU A 344 15.07 0.03 -15.28
CA GLU A 344 14.44 1.06 -16.11
C GLU A 344 13.78 2.15 -15.27
N PHE A 345 14.28 3.39 -15.37
CA PHE A 345 13.72 4.58 -14.75
C PHE A 345 13.01 5.45 -15.80
N ASN A 346 11.75 5.13 -16.06
CA ASN A 346 10.93 5.75 -17.12
C ASN A 346 9.95 6.81 -16.59
N GLY A 347 9.75 6.90 -15.27
CA GLY A 347 8.87 7.84 -14.58
C GLY A 347 9.19 9.31 -14.84
N GLY A 348 8.19 10.21 -14.85
CA GLY A 348 8.36 11.63 -15.23
C GLY A 348 9.48 12.39 -14.50
N GLN A 349 9.74 12.07 -13.24
CA GLN A 349 10.83 12.62 -12.43
C GLN A 349 11.52 11.52 -11.62
N VAL A 350 12.86 11.51 -11.63
CA VAL A 350 13.68 10.57 -10.87
C VAL A 350 14.64 11.36 -9.98
N VAL A 351 14.62 11.14 -8.66
CA VAL A 351 15.38 11.94 -7.69
C VAL A 351 16.21 11.02 -6.80
N PHE A 352 17.53 11.19 -6.84
CA PHE A 352 18.56 10.61 -5.98
C PHE A 352 19.32 11.70 -5.20
N ALA A 353 18.72 12.89 -5.06
CA ALA A 353 19.38 14.01 -4.41
C ALA A 353 19.83 13.65 -2.97
N GLY A 354 21.10 13.89 -2.65
CA GLY A 354 21.67 13.54 -1.34
C GLY A 354 21.69 12.03 -1.01
N ALA A 355 21.43 11.14 -1.98
CA ALA A 355 21.56 9.71 -1.77
C ALA A 355 23.03 9.32 -1.53
N GLN A 356 23.25 8.33 -0.67
CA GLN A 356 24.57 7.86 -0.27
C GLN A 356 24.79 6.46 -0.81
N PHE A 357 25.73 6.35 -1.74
CA PHE A 357 26.14 5.13 -2.42
C PHE A 357 27.48 4.70 -1.82
N TYR A 358 27.44 3.99 -0.69
CA TYR A 358 28.62 3.62 0.11
C TYR A 358 28.92 2.11 0.11
N ALA A 359 28.09 1.32 -0.58
CA ALA A 359 28.32 -0.10 -0.70
C ALA A 359 29.63 -0.42 -1.39
N GLY A 360 30.24 -1.56 -1.04
CA GLY A 360 31.52 -1.99 -1.59
C GLY A 360 31.53 -2.05 -3.12
N MET A 361 30.42 -2.50 -3.70
CA MET A 361 30.18 -2.49 -5.15
C MET A 361 28.76 -2.02 -5.47
N ILE A 362 28.65 -1.07 -6.40
CA ILE A 362 27.38 -0.53 -6.90
C ILE A 362 27.37 -0.57 -8.42
N THR A 363 26.37 -1.23 -9.02
CA THR A 363 26.27 -1.32 -10.48
C THR A 363 24.98 -0.72 -11.00
N PHE A 364 25.09 0.23 -11.92
CA PHE A 364 24.00 0.73 -12.76
C PHE A 364 24.10 0.18 -14.19
N ASP A 365 24.88 -0.86 -14.38
CA ASP A 365 25.21 -1.40 -15.70
C ASP A 365 23.93 -1.72 -16.50
N GLU A 366 23.91 -1.30 -17.76
CA GLU A 366 22.77 -1.49 -18.68
C GLU A 366 21.45 -0.84 -18.20
N ALA A 367 21.46 -0.06 -17.11
CA ALA A 367 20.31 0.68 -16.65
C ALA A 367 19.94 1.81 -17.63
N ARG A 368 18.68 2.25 -17.56
CA ARG A 368 18.14 3.30 -18.42
C ARG A 368 17.45 4.36 -17.59
N PHE A 369 17.97 5.57 -17.63
CA PHE A 369 17.35 6.77 -17.07
C PHE A 369 16.80 7.61 -18.21
N GLY A 370 15.55 8.07 -18.13
CA GLY A 370 14.94 8.80 -19.24
C GLY A 370 14.17 7.91 -20.21
N ALA A 371 13.01 8.38 -20.68
CA ALA A 371 12.38 7.75 -21.83
C ALA A 371 13.03 8.27 -23.13
N PRO A 372 13.02 7.48 -24.23
CA PRO A 372 13.47 7.95 -25.53
C PRO A 372 12.63 9.15 -26.01
N ASN A 373 13.29 10.20 -26.50
CA ASN A 373 12.70 11.46 -26.97
C ASN A 373 11.57 11.34 -28.04
N ARG A 374 11.30 10.13 -28.56
CA ARG A 374 10.37 9.87 -29.67
C ARG A 374 8.89 9.80 -29.28
N LEU A 375 8.56 9.75 -27.99
CA LEU A 375 7.18 9.80 -27.52
C LEU A 375 6.88 11.17 -26.91
N ARG A 376 6.24 12.06 -27.69
CA ARG A 376 5.71 13.34 -27.20
C ARG A 376 4.84 13.09 -25.96
N GLY A 377 5.33 13.46 -24.77
CA GLY A 377 4.48 13.76 -23.61
C GLY A 377 4.58 12.88 -22.36
N LYS A 378 5.26 11.72 -22.35
CA LYS A 378 5.30 10.83 -21.17
C LYS A 378 6.64 10.10 -21.01
N GLY A 379 7.69 10.86 -20.71
CA GLY A 379 9.00 10.30 -20.38
C GLY A 379 9.63 11.08 -19.25
N SER A 380 10.43 10.40 -18.42
CA SER A 380 11.37 11.02 -17.47
C SER A 380 12.00 12.27 -18.07
N ARG A 381 11.58 13.43 -17.57
CA ARG A 381 12.12 14.72 -18.00
C ARG A 381 13.43 14.99 -17.30
N GLU A 382 13.57 14.58 -16.05
CA GLU A 382 14.65 15.02 -15.20
C GLU A 382 15.10 13.91 -14.26
N THR A 383 16.41 13.66 -14.24
CA THR A 383 17.08 12.78 -13.26
C THR A 383 18.01 13.64 -12.41
N ASP A 384 17.76 13.68 -11.11
CA ASP A 384 18.45 14.56 -10.16
C ASP A 384 19.33 13.73 -9.21
N PHE A 385 20.65 13.82 -9.38
CA PHE A 385 21.69 13.27 -8.50
C PHE A 385 22.40 14.37 -7.71
N ARG A 386 21.81 15.56 -7.56
CA ARG A 386 22.49 16.67 -6.87
C ARG A 386 22.85 16.29 -5.45
N LYS A 387 24.08 16.61 -5.04
CA LYS A 387 24.60 16.29 -3.71
C LYS A 387 24.63 14.80 -3.36
N ALA A 388 24.42 13.90 -4.33
CA ALA A 388 24.61 12.48 -4.11
C ALA A 388 26.09 12.18 -3.82
N GLU A 389 26.34 11.16 -3.02
CA GLU A 389 27.68 10.77 -2.57
C GLU A 389 27.98 9.39 -3.13
N PHE A 390 28.93 9.31 -4.06
CA PHE A 390 29.35 8.11 -4.77
C PHE A 390 30.71 7.67 -4.24
N HIS A 391 30.72 6.63 -3.42
CA HIS A 391 31.94 6.08 -2.83
C HIS A 391 32.12 4.60 -3.17
N GLY A 392 33.34 4.09 -2.97
CA GLY A 392 33.65 2.68 -3.23
C GLY A 392 33.83 2.40 -4.73
N SER A 393 33.38 1.23 -5.18
CA SER A 393 33.41 0.87 -6.61
C SER A 393 32.02 1.02 -7.23
N LEU A 394 31.89 1.90 -8.22
CA LEU A 394 30.62 2.17 -8.88
C LEU A 394 30.77 2.23 -10.40
N THR A 395 29.89 1.55 -11.13
CA THR A 395 29.90 1.51 -12.61
C THR A 395 28.56 1.89 -13.21
N PHE A 396 28.63 2.66 -14.30
CA PHE A 396 27.54 2.98 -15.22
C PHE A 396 27.77 2.37 -16.63
N ALA A 397 28.42 1.20 -16.69
CA ALA A 397 28.78 0.58 -17.96
C ALA A 397 27.54 0.28 -18.80
N ARG A 398 27.52 0.74 -20.06
CA ARG A 398 26.38 0.59 -20.99
C ARG A 398 25.07 1.20 -20.46
N THR A 399 25.10 2.04 -19.43
CA THR A 399 23.93 2.80 -18.94
C THR A 399 23.53 3.86 -19.96
N VAL A 400 22.23 4.13 -20.09
CA VAL A 400 21.72 5.27 -20.87
C VAL A 400 21.25 6.37 -19.93
N LEU A 401 21.88 7.54 -20.02
CA LEU A 401 21.48 8.77 -19.34
C LEU A 401 20.72 9.66 -20.32
N GLY A 402 19.39 9.53 -20.38
CA GLY A 402 18.49 10.23 -21.29
C GLY A 402 17.52 11.20 -20.59
N GLY A 403 16.65 11.84 -21.38
CA GLY A 403 15.67 12.82 -20.90
C GLY A 403 16.04 14.27 -21.26
N ARG A 404 15.42 15.24 -20.58
CA ARG A 404 15.74 16.67 -20.78
C ARG A 404 17.04 17.02 -20.07
N SER A 405 17.20 16.60 -18.82
CA SER A 405 18.39 16.88 -18.02
C SER A 405 18.74 15.77 -17.04
N VAL A 406 20.05 15.56 -16.84
CA VAL A 406 20.60 14.75 -15.75
C VAL A 406 21.57 15.60 -14.95
N ASP A 407 21.37 15.72 -13.64
CA ASP A 407 22.10 16.70 -12.82
C ASP A 407 22.89 16.03 -11.69
N PHE A 408 24.21 16.06 -11.77
CA PHE A 408 25.17 15.61 -10.74
C PHE A 408 25.84 16.80 -10.03
N THR A 409 25.24 18.00 -10.08
CA THR A 409 25.81 19.20 -9.44
C THR A 409 26.01 18.99 -7.94
N GLU A 410 27.16 19.43 -7.41
CA GLU A 410 27.53 19.27 -5.99
C GLU A 410 27.61 17.81 -5.52
N ALA A 411 27.63 16.83 -6.43
CA ALA A 411 27.87 15.44 -6.07
C ALA A 411 29.31 15.22 -5.57
N ASP A 412 29.48 14.19 -4.76
CA ASP A 412 30.76 13.77 -4.20
C ASP A 412 31.21 12.47 -4.87
N PHE A 413 32.36 12.49 -5.56
CA PHE A 413 32.90 11.32 -6.25
C PHE A 413 34.24 10.92 -5.62
N PHE A 414 34.25 9.79 -4.92
CA PHE A 414 35.42 9.32 -4.19
C PHE A 414 35.55 7.79 -4.21
N GLY A 415 36.41 7.25 -5.09
CA GLY A 415 36.61 5.80 -5.20
C GLY A 415 36.95 5.41 -6.62
N GLU A 416 36.47 4.26 -7.08
CA GLU A 416 36.56 3.84 -8.48
C GLU A 416 35.19 4.00 -9.14
N ILE A 417 34.93 5.17 -9.72
CA ILE A 417 33.65 5.55 -10.31
C ILE A 417 33.78 5.57 -11.83
N SER A 418 33.26 4.57 -12.52
CA SER A 418 33.36 4.46 -13.99
C SER A 418 32.06 4.86 -14.69
N PHE A 419 32.18 5.80 -15.62
CA PHE A 419 31.18 6.14 -16.64
C PHE A 419 31.61 5.66 -18.03
N GLU A 420 32.56 4.72 -18.11
CA GLU A 420 32.99 4.14 -19.38
C GLU A 420 31.84 3.41 -20.05
N HIS A 421 31.74 3.55 -21.36
CA HIS A 421 30.65 3.02 -22.18
C HIS A 421 29.25 3.51 -21.77
N THR A 422 29.15 4.56 -20.95
CA THR A 422 27.87 5.23 -20.64
C THR A 422 27.42 6.06 -21.84
N ARG A 423 26.15 5.94 -22.21
CA ARG A 423 25.53 6.73 -23.27
C ARG A 423 24.88 7.99 -22.70
N PHE A 424 25.58 9.12 -22.86
CA PHE A 424 25.12 10.47 -22.53
C PHE A 424 24.15 11.00 -23.61
N ALA A 425 22.84 10.74 -23.44
CA ALA A 425 21.80 11.05 -24.44
C ALA A 425 20.80 12.16 -24.03
N ALA A 426 20.88 12.66 -22.80
CA ALA A 426 20.06 13.77 -22.33
C ALA A 426 20.44 15.10 -23.00
N GLY A 427 19.49 16.04 -23.05
CA GLY A 427 19.72 17.37 -23.62
C GLY A 427 20.79 18.16 -22.87
N GLU A 428 20.91 17.95 -21.56
CA GLU A 428 21.92 18.55 -20.70
C GLU A 428 22.34 17.57 -19.59
N ILE A 429 23.64 17.44 -19.34
CA ILE A 429 24.18 16.61 -18.26
C ILE A 429 25.20 17.43 -17.49
N ARG A 430 24.98 17.67 -16.20
CA ARG A 430 25.79 18.59 -15.39
C ARG A 430 26.60 17.86 -14.33
N PHE A 431 27.88 18.16 -14.25
CA PHE A 431 28.80 17.74 -13.18
C PHE A 431 29.41 18.98 -12.48
N ASP A 432 28.63 20.06 -12.37
CA ASP A 432 29.13 21.33 -11.87
C ASP A 432 29.45 21.29 -10.37
N ARG A 433 30.58 21.92 -9.99
CA ARG A 433 30.98 22.13 -8.59
C ARG A 433 30.95 20.86 -7.72
N PRO A 434 31.60 19.74 -8.12
CA PRO A 434 31.61 18.55 -7.30
C PRO A 434 32.26 18.84 -5.94
N LYS A 435 31.90 18.07 -4.91
CA LYS A 435 32.56 18.13 -3.60
C LYS A 435 33.96 17.52 -3.70
N ALA A 436 34.06 16.28 -4.19
CA ALA A 436 35.30 15.63 -4.63
C ALA A 436 35.19 15.06 -6.05
N TRP A 437 36.34 14.81 -6.68
CA TRP A 437 36.47 14.22 -8.01
C TRP A 437 37.70 13.30 -8.05
N VAL A 438 37.60 12.15 -7.40
CA VAL A 438 38.72 11.20 -7.21
C VAL A 438 38.34 9.83 -7.78
N GLY A 439 39.17 9.34 -8.71
CA GLY A 439 39.01 8.05 -9.39
C GLY A 439 37.72 7.94 -10.22
N THR A 440 37.32 9.06 -10.83
CA THR A 440 36.19 9.11 -11.78
C THR A 440 36.71 8.96 -13.20
N HIS A 441 36.21 7.95 -13.93
CA HIS A 441 36.69 7.58 -15.27
C HIS A 441 35.62 7.75 -16.36
N PHE A 442 36.02 8.24 -17.54
CA PHE A 442 35.18 8.44 -18.73
C PHE A 442 35.90 8.01 -20.02
N ASP A 443 35.13 7.64 -21.05
CA ASP A 443 35.64 7.25 -22.39
C ASP A 443 36.52 8.32 -23.09
N TRP A 444 36.58 9.54 -22.56
CA TRP A 444 37.33 10.67 -23.12
C TRP A 444 38.40 11.24 -22.17
N ASP A 445 38.76 10.55 -21.09
CA ASP A 445 39.78 11.06 -20.16
C ASP A 445 41.15 11.29 -20.84
N ASP A 446 41.50 10.42 -21.80
CA ASP A 446 42.70 10.59 -22.64
C ASP A 446 42.59 11.76 -23.63
N ASN A 447 41.37 12.17 -23.99
CA ASN A 447 41.14 13.23 -24.97
C ASN A 447 39.79 13.96 -24.74
N PRO A 448 39.79 15.05 -23.95
CA PRO A 448 38.59 15.80 -23.60
C PRO A 448 37.81 16.40 -24.78
N ILE A 449 38.39 16.46 -25.98
CA ILE A 449 37.69 16.92 -27.20
C ILE A 449 36.60 15.93 -27.62
N ARG A 450 36.74 14.64 -27.26
CA ARG A 450 35.71 13.61 -27.53
C ARG A 450 34.48 13.73 -26.63
N LYS A 451 34.56 14.56 -25.58
CA LYS A 451 33.46 14.79 -24.64
C LYS A 451 32.22 15.31 -25.36
N PRO A 452 31.03 14.72 -25.15
CA PRO A 452 29.79 15.22 -25.72
C PRO A 452 29.50 16.67 -25.29
N THR A 453 28.99 17.49 -26.20
CA THR A 453 28.70 18.91 -25.95
C THR A 453 27.62 19.15 -24.89
N ALA A 454 26.72 18.17 -24.71
CA ALA A 454 25.68 18.14 -23.70
C ALA A 454 26.22 17.96 -22.28
N VAL A 455 27.44 17.42 -22.12
CA VAL A 455 28.08 17.21 -20.82
C VAL A 455 28.81 18.49 -20.38
N LYS A 456 28.48 18.99 -19.19
CA LYS A 456 29.02 20.19 -18.54
C LYS A 456 29.72 19.81 -17.21
N PRO A 457 30.70 20.59 -16.73
CA PRO A 457 31.14 21.90 -17.20
C PRO A 457 32.10 21.87 -18.40
N ASN A 458 32.44 23.08 -18.86
CA ASN A 458 33.61 23.39 -19.69
C ASN A 458 34.41 24.49 -18.95
N PRO A 459 35.73 24.34 -18.71
CA PRO A 459 36.61 23.23 -19.09
C PRO A 459 36.32 21.92 -18.31
N TRP A 460 36.94 20.81 -18.75
CA TRP A 460 36.84 19.46 -18.17
C TRP A 460 38.24 18.92 -17.83
N PRO A 461 38.43 18.15 -16.74
CA PRO A 461 37.44 17.72 -15.73
C PRO A 461 36.93 18.88 -14.84
N PRO A 462 35.78 18.71 -14.16
CA PRO A 462 35.27 19.70 -13.22
C PRO A 462 36.25 19.91 -12.05
N THR A 463 36.36 21.15 -11.57
CA THR A 463 37.17 21.46 -10.38
C THR A 463 36.34 21.27 -9.10
N PRO A 464 36.79 20.45 -8.14
CA PRO A 464 36.17 20.34 -6.82
C PRO A 464 36.05 21.66 -6.09
N THR A 465 34.99 21.81 -5.30
CA THR A 465 34.68 23.06 -4.57
C THR A 465 35.72 23.38 -3.49
N GLU A 466 36.33 22.37 -2.87
CA GLU A 466 37.34 22.56 -1.81
C GLU A 466 38.69 23.08 -2.33
N LEU A 467 38.99 22.89 -3.61
CA LEU A 467 40.24 23.35 -4.25
C LEU A 467 40.18 24.81 -4.75
N ARG A 468 39.08 25.53 -4.49
CA ARG A 468 38.87 26.94 -4.92
C ARG A 468 39.10 27.99 -3.81
N ARG A 469 39.74 27.63 -2.69
CA ARG A 469 40.14 28.58 -1.64
C ARG A 469 41.58 29.03 -1.78
#